data_AF-A0A7M3X361-F1
#
_entry.id   AF-A0A7M3X361-F1
#
_cell.length_a   1.000
_cell.length_b   1.000
_cell.length_c   1.000
_cell.angle_alpha   90.00
_cell.angle_beta   90.00
_cell.angle_gamma   90.00
#
_symmetry.space_group_name_H-M   'P 1'
#
loop_
_entity.id
_entity.type
_entity.pdbx_description
1 polymer ?
#
loop_
_entity_poly.entity_id
_entity_poly.type
_entity_poly.pdbx_seq_one_letter_code
_entity_poly.pdbx_strand_id
1 'polypeptide(L)'
;MPTANPAQQGFLEPLRDEVLEVMQGLFALDKEDMALLSEVKLGVLRSNATQRHGATRWQRLPDGSLNLEVVDLHPALLVKAWRDYALFVLYHEFIHVLGHRAHDATFRNLERLWPDQTAAQQGKDFTHDRRLARARWHWVCPTCEQRYPRQRRGSGRFLCKACKTVLIDVPVKDIQ
;
A
#
# COMPACT_ATOMS: atom_id res chain seq x y z
N MET A 1 13.57 -11.05 1.46
CA MET A 1 12.73 -9.83 1.39
C MET A 1 13.67 -8.65 1.22
N PRO A 2 13.37 -7.65 0.37
CA PRO A 2 14.25 -6.49 0.25
C PRO A 2 14.29 -5.76 1.60
N THR A 3 15.48 -5.53 2.11
CA THR A 3 15.69 -4.69 3.29
C THR A 3 15.65 -3.23 2.88
N ALA A 4 15.05 -2.38 3.72
CA ALA A 4 15.10 -0.94 3.49
C ALA A 4 16.56 -0.46 3.58
N ASN A 5 16.99 0.35 2.62
CA ASN A 5 18.30 0.98 2.64
C ASN A 5 18.33 2.16 3.65
N PRO A 6 19.50 2.74 3.97
CA PRO A 6 19.60 3.81 4.96
C PRO A 6 18.72 5.04 4.66
N ALA A 7 18.57 5.43 3.39
CA ALA A 7 17.71 6.56 3.01
C ALA A 7 16.21 6.24 3.22
N GLN A 8 15.82 5.00 2.93
CA GLN A 8 14.45 4.53 3.19
C GLN A 8 14.17 4.45 4.69
N GLN A 9 15.12 3.99 5.50
CA GLN A 9 14.99 4.00 6.95
C GLN A 9 14.86 5.42 7.50
N GLY A 10 15.65 6.36 6.98
CA GLY A 10 15.52 7.78 7.30
C GLY A 10 14.16 8.41 6.96
N PHE A 11 13.33 7.75 6.14
CA PHE A 11 11.94 8.15 5.87
C PHE A 11 10.94 7.39 6.76
N LEU A 12 11.18 6.10 7.00
CA LEU A 12 10.28 5.22 7.77
C LEU A 12 10.25 5.60 9.26
N GLU A 13 11.39 5.90 9.87
CA GLU A 13 11.45 6.25 11.30
C GLU A 13 10.66 7.54 11.62
N PRO A 14 10.82 8.65 10.88
CA PRO A 14 9.95 9.83 11.09
C PRO A 14 8.46 9.59 10.79
N LEU A 15 8.12 8.64 9.91
CA LEU A 15 6.71 8.24 9.73
C LEU A 15 6.18 7.51 10.97
N ARG A 16 6.99 6.64 11.58
CA ARG A 16 6.63 5.92 12.80
C ARG A 16 6.31 6.91 13.91
N ASP A 17 7.22 7.84 14.18
CA ASP A 17 7.07 8.80 15.27
C ASP A 17 5.79 9.61 15.14
N GLU A 18 5.50 10.12 13.94
CA GLU A 18 4.30 10.89 13.66
C GLU A 18 3.01 10.04 13.77
N VAL A 19 3.02 8.81 13.26
CA VAL A 19 1.87 7.90 13.41
C VAL A 19 1.62 7.57 14.88
N LEU A 20 2.67 7.30 15.65
CA LEU A 20 2.55 7.00 17.09
C LEU A 20 1.98 8.19 17.86
N GLU A 21 2.47 9.40 17.59
CA GLU A 21 1.96 10.63 18.19
C GLU A 21 0.46 10.81 17.90
N VAL A 22 0.04 10.62 16.64
CA VAL A 22 -1.38 10.68 16.27
C VAL A 22 -2.17 9.59 16.98
N MET A 23 -1.71 8.33 16.98
CA MET A 23 -2.43 7.21 17.58
C MET A 23 -2.68 7.39 19.08
N GLN A 24 -1.70 7.91 19.83
CA GLN A 24 -1.86 8.24 21.25
C GLN A 24 -2.99 9.24 21.50
N GLY A 25 -3.25 10.14 20.55
CA GLY A 25 -4.36 11.10 20.62
C GLY A 25 -5.73 10.53 20.21
N LEU A 26 -5.77 9.38 19.53
CA LEU A 26 -7.01 8.80 18.99
C LEU A 26 -7.65 7.77 19.92
N PHE A 27 -6.84 6.95 20.59
CA PHE A 27 -7.31 5.93 21.52
C PHE A 27 -6.23 5.53 22.53
N ALA A 28 -6.64 4.88 23.62
CA ALA A 28 -5.72 4.42 24.65
C ALA A 28 -4.80 3.31 24.09
N LEU A 29 -3.50 3.54 24.21
CA LEU A 29 -2.45 2.55 24.00
C LEU A 29 -1.82 2.27 25.36
N ASP A 30 -1.71 1.00 25.75
CA ASP A 30 -0.97 0.63 26.95
C ASP A 30 0.55 0.65 26.69
N LYS A 31 1.34 0.33 27.72
CA LYS A 31 2.81 0.39 27.61
C LYS A 31 3.34 -0.68 26.68
N GLU A 32 2.72 -1.86 26.70
CA GLU A 32 3.06 -2.99 25.86
C GLU A 32 2.79 -2.69 24.38
N ASP A 33 1.62 -2.13 24.06
CA ASP A 33 1.23 -1.67 22.73
C ASP A 33 2.20 -0.62 22.20
N MET A 34 2.53 0.38 23.03
CA MET A 34 3.48 1.43 22.68
C MET A 34 4.87 0.87 22.39
N ALA A 35 5.37 -0.03 23.25
CA ALA A 35 6.66 -0.69 23.04
C ALA A 35 6.64 -1.48 21.73
N LEU A 36 5.60 -2.30 21.51
CA LEU A 36 5.44 -3.13 20.32
C LEU A 36 5.46 -2.32 19.02
N LEU A 37 4.70 -1.22 18.97
CA LEU A 37 4.64 -0.35 17.78
C LEU A 37 5.93 0.46 17.58
N SER A 38 6.63 0.81 18.66
CA SER A 38 7.90 1.54 18.58
C SER A 38 9.08 0.67 18.13
N GLU A 39 9.05 -0.63 18.48
CA GLU A 39 10.15 -1.57 18.24
C GLU A 39 9.94 -2.44 17.00
N VAL A 40 8.70 -2.56 16.49
CA VAL A 40 8.44 -3.37 15.30
C VAL A 40 9.30 -2.91 14.14
N LYS A 41 10.01 -3.86 13.53
CA LYS A 41 10.88 -3.59 12.39
C LYS A 41 10.07 -2.98 11.25
N LEU A 42 10.57 -1.88 10.69
CA LEU A 42 10.06 -1.31 9.45
C LEU A 42 10.91 -1.74 8.25
N GLY A 43 10.22 -2.07 7.17
CA GLY A 43 10.79 -2.60 5.94
C GLY A 43 10.11 -2.06 4.70
N VAL A 44 10.46 -2.65 3.55
CA VAL A 44 9.85 -2.29 2.27
C VAL A 44 9.35 -3.50 1.51
N LEU A 45 8.21 -3.33 0.85
CA LEU A 45 7.71 -4.29 -0.12
C LEU A 45 8.65 -4.37 -1.34
N ARG A 46 8.51 -5.44 -2.12
CA ARG A 46 9.10 -5.50 -3.46
C ARG A 46 8.57 -4.34 -4.29
N SER A 47 9.46 -3.62 -4.97
CA SER A 47 9.14 -2.46 -5.83
C SER A 47 8.21 -2.77 -7.01
N ASN A 48 7.93 -4.06 -7.26
CA ASN A 48 7.02 -4.50 -8.31
C ASN A 48 5.57 -4.72 -7.85
N ALA A 49 5.28 -4.56 -6.57
CA ALA A 49 3.91 -4.57 -6.08
C ALA A 49 3.14 -3.37 -6.66
N THR A 50 1.90 -3.61 -7.12
CA THR A 50 1.05 -2.55 -7.69
C THR A 50 -0.28 -2.41 -6.96
N GLN A 51 -0.61 -3.32 -6.06
CA GLN A 51 -1.87 -3.36 -5.31
C GLN A 51 -1.65 -3.35 -3.80
N ARG A 52 -0.51 -3.89 -3.35
CA ARG A 52 -0.18 -3.97 -1.93
C ARG A 52 0.68 -2.76 -1.58
N HIS A 53 0.20 -1.94 -0.65
CA HIS A 53 0.83 -0.67 -0.29
C HIS A 53 1.53 -0.75 1.07
N GLY A 54 0.94 -1.50 2.00
CA GLY A 54 1.53 -1.93 3.26
C GLY A 54 1.42 -3.44 3.43
N ALA A 55 2.19 -4.01 4.36
CA ALA A 55 1.97 -5.35 4.88
C ALA A 55 2.63 -5.55 6.24
N THR A 56 1.83 -5.93 7.22
CA THR A 56 2.31 -6.57 8.45
C THR A 56 2.52 -8.06 8.20
N ARG A 57 3.67 -8.58 8.64
CA ARG A 57 4.05 -9.99 8.47
C ARG A 57 4.29 -10.65 9.80
N TRP A 58 3.85 -11.89 9.89
CA TRP A 58 4.07 -12.73 11.05
C TRP A 58 4.70 -14.06 10.64
N GLN A 59 5.61 -14.54 11.47
CA GLN A 59 6.13 -15.89 11.44
C GLN A 59 5.21 -16.80 12.25
N ARG A 60 4.79 -17.92 11.68
CA ARG A 60 4.14 -18.96 12.47
C ARG A 60 5.21 -19.82 13.15
N LEU A 61 5.17 -19.87 14.47
CA LEU A 61 6.07 -20.69 15.29
C LEU A 61 5.56 -22.14 15.37
N PRO A 62 6.41 -23.11 15.77
CA PRO A 62 6.05 -24.53 15.84
C PRO A 62 4.86 -24.84 16.76
N ASP A 63 4.67 -24.06 17.82
CA ASP A 63 3.54 -24.17 18.75
C ASP A 63 2.22 -23.58 18.19
N GLY A 64 2.26 -23.02 16.97
CA GLY A 64 1.14 -22.40 16.30
C GLY A 64 0.93 -20.93 16.62
N SER A 65 1.71 -20.36 17.55
CA SER A 65 1.69 -18.92 17.82
C SER A 65 2.27 -18.11 16.65
N LEU A 66 1.97 -16.81 16.65
CA LEU A 66 2.42 -15.89 15.62
C LEU A 66 3.40 -14.89 16.23
N ASN A 67 4.59 -14.81 15.67
CA ASN A 67 5.59 -13.81 16.00
C ASN A 67 5.56 -12.69 14.97
N LEU A 68 5.46 -11.43 15.39
CA LEU A 68 5.51 -10.28 14.51
C LEU A 68 6.93 -10.12 13.94
N GLU A 69 7.07 -10.07 12.61
CA GLU A 69 8.39 -9.96 11.95
C GLU A 69 8.70 -8.53 11.52
N VAL A 70 7.79 -7.92 10.75
CA VAL A 70 8.05 -6.65 10.05
C VAL A 70 6.73 -6.02 9.58
N VAL A 71 6.71 -4.69 9.57
CA VAL A 71 5.75 -3.88 8.83
C VAL A 71 6.45 -3.29 7.61
N ASP A 72 6.03 -3.70 6.42
CA ASP A 72 6.59 -3.22 5.15
C ASP A 72 5.71 -2.13 4.54
N LEU A 73 6.29 -1.03 4.08
CA LEU A 73 5.62 -0.09 3.18
C LEU A 73 6.12 -0.24 1.74
N HIS A 74 5.30 0.15 0.76
CA HIS A 74 5.74 0.20 -0.61
C HIS A 74 6.84 1.27 -0.77
N PRO A 75 8.01 0.98 -1.37
CA PRO A 75 9.12 1.93 -1.40
C PRO A 75 8.81 3.23 -2.14
N ALA A 76 7.85 3.22 -3.07
CA ALA A 76 7.39 4.42 -3.76
C ALA A 76 6.51 5.36 -2.92
N LEU A 77 6.06 4.94 -1.73
CA LEU A 77 5.43 5.83 -0.75
C LEU A 77 6.46 6.74 -0.05
N LEU A 78 7.75 6.38 -0.10
CA LEU A 78 8.82 7.04 0.64
C LEU A 78 9.35 8.29 -0.09
N VAL A 79 8.42 9.16 -0.48
CA VAL A 79 8.68 10.45 -1.14
C VAL A 79 7.66 11.47 -0.66
N LYS A 80 8.00 12.77 -0.74
CA LYS A 80 7.14 13.85 -0.25
C LYS A 80 5.73 13.84 -0.85
N ALA A 81 5.61 13.52 -2.14
CA ALA A 81 4.32 13.52 -2.84
C ALA A 81 3.30 12.51 -2.30
N TRP A 82 3.76 11.45 -1.63
CA TRP A 82 2.90 10.39 -1.08
C TRP A 82 2.96 10.33 0.45
N ARG A 83 3.55 11.34 1.12
CA ARG A 83 3.81 11.28 2.56
C ARG A 83 2.52 11.07 3.36
N ASP A 84 1.49 11.86 3.11
CA ASP A 84 0.24 11.80 3.88
C ASP A 84 -0.42 10.43 3.73
N TYR A 85 -0.38 9.88 2.52
CA TYR A 85 -0.84 8.52 2.27
C TYR A 85 0.05 7.46 2.94
N ALA A 86 1.36 7.67 2.98
CA ALA A 86 2.29 6.77 3.67
C ALA A 86 2.02 6.69 5.17
N LEU A 87 1.71 7.83 5.81
CA LEU A 87 1.28 7.89 7.22
C LEU A 87 0.03 7.05 7.44
N PHE A 88 -1.00 7.23 6.61
CA PHE A 88 -2.23 6.44 6.69
C PHE A 88 -1.98 4.93 6.49
N VAL A 89 -1.15 4.55 5.51
CA VAL A 89 -0.82 3.13 5.28
C VAL A 89 -0.08 2.56 6.48
N LEU A 90 0.88 3.28 7.07
CA LEU A 90 1.58 2.82 8.26
C LEU A 90 0.63 2.67 9.45
N TYR A 91 -0.27 3.64 9.66
CA TYR A 91 -1.33 3.56 10.66
C TYR A 91 -2.22 2.32 10.47
N HIS A 92 -2.63 2.04 9.23
CA HIS A 92 -3.40 0.82 8.89
C HIS A 92 -2.64 -0.45 9.30
N GLU A 93 -1.35 -0.54 8.97
CA GLU A 93 -0.53 -1.70 9.35
C GLU A 93 -0.28 -1.77 10.87
N PHE A 94 -0.25 -0.64 11.58
CA PHE A 94 -0.13 -0.59 13.04
C PHE A 94 -1.39 -1.09 13.74
N ILE A 95 -2.59 -0.82 13.20
CA ILE A 95 -3.82 -1.46 13.68
C ILE A 95 -3.72 -2.99 13.56
N HIS A 96 -3.09 -3.51 12.49
CA HIS A 96 -2.81 -4.94 12.38
C HIS A 96 -1.81 -5.45 13.43
N VAL A 97 -0.78 -4.65 13.75
CA VAL A 97 0.20 -4.97 14.81
C VAL A 97 -0.49 -5.13 16.17
N LEU A 98 -1.46 -4.26 16.48
CA LEU A 98 -2.31 -4.33 17.69
C LEU A 98 -3.28 -5.53 17.70
N GLY A 99 -3.19 -6.45 16.74
CA GLY A 99 -3.93 -7.71 16.74
C GLY A 99 -5.23 -7.70 15.94
N HIS A 100 -5.67 -6.54 15.43
CA HIS A 100 -6.83 -6.42 14.56
C HIS A 100 -6.50 -6.88 13.13
N ARG A 101 -6.30 -8.19 12.93
CA ARG A 101 -5.82 -8.76 11.66
C ARG A 101 -6.88 -8.86 10.58
N ALA A 102 -8.15 -8.93 10.95
CA ALA A 102 -9.26 -8.94 10.02
C ALA A 102 -9.76 -7.51 9.81
N HIS A 103 -10.13 -7.17 8.56
CA HIS A 103 -10.76 -5.88 8.24
C HIS A 103 -12.25 -5.85 8.61
N ASP A 104 -12.56 -6.28 9.84
CA ASP A 104 -13.91 -6.31 10.40
C ASP A 104 -14.39 -4.93 10.86
N ALA A 105 -15.58 -4.87 11.48
CA ALA A 105 -16.16 -3.61 11.94
C ALA A 105 -15.26 -2.88 12.95
N THR A 106 -14.60 -3.60 13.85
CA THR A 106 -13.70 -3.01 14.86
C THR A 106 -12.49 -2.40 14.18
N PHE A 107 -11.84 -3.14 13.27
CA PHE A 107 -10.73 -2.60 12.47
C PHE A 107 -11.16 -1.34 11.71
N ARG A 108 -12.30 -1.39 11.02
CA ARG A 108 -12.79 -0.26 10.22
C ARG A 108 -13.19 0.93 11.08
N ASN A 109 -13.61 0.72 12.32
CA ASN A 109 -13.89 1.80 13.26
C ASN A 109 -12.59 2.49 13.67
N LEU A 110 -11.55 1.73 14.00
CA LEU A 110 -10.22 2.27 14.31
C LEU A 110 -9.65 3.00 13.09
N GLU A 111 -9.59 2.35 11.92
CA GLU A 111 -9.06 2.94 10.69
C GLU A 111 -9.69 4.30 10.34
N ARG A 112 -10.98 4.49 10.62
CA ARG A 112 -11.69 5.77 10.40
C ARG A 112 -11.30 6.89 11.37
N LEU A 113 -10.62 6.59 12.47
CA LEU A 113 -10.14 7.62 13.41
C LEU A 113 -8.96 8.42 12.83
N TRP A 114 -8.32 7.95 11.77
CA TRP A 114 -7.24 8.70 11.13
C TRP A 114 -7.71 10.11 10.72
N PRO A 115 -7.02 11.19 11.12
CA PRO A 115 -7.54 12.55 10.94
C PRO A 115 -7.62 12.97 9.46
N ASP A 116 -6.64 12.57 8.64
CA ASP A 116 -6.62 12.91 7.21
C ASP A 116 -7.39 11.88 6.37
N GLN A 117 -8.69 12.09 6.26
CA GLN A 117 -9.58 11.27 5.44
C GLN A 117 -9.29 11.40 3.93
N THR A 118 -8.67 12.49 3.50
CA THR A 118 -8.28 12.66 2.10
C THR A 118 -7.13 11.74 1.76
N ALA A 119 -6.09 11.69 2.60
CA ALA A 119 -5.00 10.72 2.49
C ALA A 119 -5.51 9.28 2.45
N ALA A 120 -6.43 8.91 3.35
CA ALA A 120 -7.00 7.55 3.39
C ALA A 120 -7.63 7.09 2.07
N GLN A 121 -8.09 8.01 1.23
CA GLN A 121 -8.74 7.73 -0.06
C GLN A 121 -7.76 7.63 -1.24
N GLN A 122 -6.49 8.01 -1.06
CA GLN A 122 -5.48 8.05 -2.13
C GLN A 122 -5.01 6.66 -2.61
N GLY A 123 -5.46 5.56 -2.00
CA GLY A 123 -5.02 4.21 -2.37
C GLY A 123 -5.32 3.85 -3.83
N LYS A 124 -6.43 4.33 -4.39
CA LYS A 124 -6.73 4.12 -5.82
C LYS A 124 -5.74 4.85 -6.72
N ASP A 125 -5.38 6.07 -6.36
CA ASP A 125 -4.46 6.92 -7.13
C ASP A 125 -3.05 6.36 -7.06
N PHE A 126 -2.59 5.95 -5.87
CA PHE A 126 -1.32 5.28 -5.71
C PHE A 126 -1.26 3.98 -6.51
N THR A 127 -2.30 3.14 -6.45
CA THR A 127 -2.40 1.93 -7.30
C THR A 127 -2.30 2.29 -8.78
N HIS A 128 -3.00 3.34 -9.22
CA HIS A 128 -3.00 3.77 -10.61
C HIS A 128 -1.61 4.21 -11.06
N ASP A 129 -0.96 5.07 -10.29
CA ASP A 129 0.41 5.55 -10.49
C ASP A 129 1.41 4.37 -10.55
N ARG A 130 1.32 3.40 -9.63
CA ARG A 130 2.17 2.19 -9.68
C ARG A 130 1.93 1.33 -10.90
N ARG A 131 0.68 1.24 -11.39
CA ARG A 131 0.35 0.52 -12.64
C ARG A 131 0.89 1.24 -13.86
N LEU A 132 0.79 2.57 -13.91
CA LEU A 132 1.37 3.39 -14.98
C LEU A 132 2.89 3.27 -15.03
N ALA A 133 3.57 3.45 -13.89
CA ALA A 133 5.02 3.38 -13.80
C ALA A 133 5.60 2.03 -14.26
N ARG A 134 4.80 0.95 -14.18
CA ARG A 134 5.21 -0.39 -14.62
C ARG A 134 4.65 -0.78 -15.98
N ALA A 135 3.79 0.02 -16.59
CA ALA A 135 3.17 -0.33 -17.86
C ALA A 135 4.24 -0.47 -18.95
N ARG A 136 4.07 -1.47 -19.79
CA ARG A 136 4.81 -1.61 -21.07
C ARG A 136 3.87 -1.50 -22.26
N TRP A 137 2.58 -1.71 -22.00
CA TRP A 137 1.50 -1.70 -22.96
C TRP A 137 0.28 -1.00 -22.36
N HIS A 138 -0.52 -0.38 -23.20
CA HIS A 138 -1.89 0.00 -22.92
C HIS A 138 -2.80 -0.90 -23.75
N TRP A 139 -3.79 -1.49 -23.10
CA TRP A 139 -4.92 -2.04 -23.82
C TRP A 139 -5.87 -0.88 -24.07
N VAL A 140 -6.10 -0.54 -25.34
CA VAL A 140 -6.89 0.61 -25.74
C VAL A 140 -8.16 0.12 -26.42
N CYS A 141 -9.30 0.69 -26.05
CA CYS A 141 -10.54 0.44 -26.78
C CYS A 141 -10.54 1.31 -28.05
N PRO A 142 -10.68 0.74 -29.26
CA PRO A 142 -10.73 1.54 -30.49
C PRO A 142 -12.05 2.33 -30.63
N THR A 143 -13.06 2.04 -29.80
CA THR A 143 -14.39 2.66 -29.88
C THR A 143 -14.54 3.85 -28.93
N CYS A 144 -14.08 3.72 -27.68
CA CYS A 144 -14.23 4.75 -26.65
C CYS A 144 -12.90 5.26 -26.09
N GLU A 145 -11.78 4.85 -26.67
CA GLU A 145 -10.42 5.28 -26.35
C GLU A 145 -9.95 4.99 -24.91
N GLN A 146 -10.78 4.32 -24.10
CA GLN A 146 -10.42 4.00 -22.73
C GLN A 146 -9.16 3.13 -22.69
N ARG A 147 -8.21 3.53 -21.83
CA ARG A 147 -6.88 2.94 -21.74
C ARG A 147 -6.73 2.15 -20.44
N TYR A 148 -6.10 0.98 -20.55
CA TYR A 148 -5.79 0.13 -19.40
C TYR A 148 -4.29 -0.19 -19.37
N PRO A 149 -3.52 0.43 -18.46
CA PRO A 149 -2.06 0.22 -18.36
C PRO A 149 -1.74 -1.21 -17.92
N ARG A 150 -0.82 -1.89 -18.63
CA ARG A 150 -0.49 -3.31 -18.43
C ARG A 150 0.99 -3.59 -18.69
N GLN A 151 1.49 -4.58 -17.96
CA GLN A 151 2.88 -5.07 -18.15
C GLN A 151 3.01 -6.00 -19.37
N ARG A 152 1.90 -6.60 -19.83
CA ARG A 152 1.85 -7.59 -20.91
C ARG A 152 0.79 -7.22 -21.94
N ARG A 153 0.98 -7.72 -23.16
CA ARG A 153 -0.01 -7.69 -24.23
C ARG A 153 -1.26 -8.49 -23.86
N GLY A 154 -2.40 -8.03 -24.34
CA GLY A 154 -3.68 -8.71 -24.25
C GLY A 154 -3.88 -9.72 -25.38
N SER A 155 -3.25 -9.50 -26.53
CA SER A 155 -3.31 -10.39 -27.71
C SER A 155 -4.75 -10.73 -28.13
N GLY A 156 -5.64 -9.73 -28.12
CA GLY A 156 -7.04 -9.86 -28.52
C GLY A 156 -7.95 -10.61 -27.53
N ARG A 157 -7.47 -10.97 -26.34
CA ARG A 157 -8.24 -11.78 -25.36
C ARG A 157 -9.21 -10.98 -24.48
N PHE A 158 -9.07 -9.66 -24.48
CA PHE A 158 -9.79 -8.80 -23.54
C PHE A 158 -10.73 -7.86 -24.26
N LEU A 159 -11.93 -7.68 -23.70
CA LEU A 159 -12.94 -6.78 -24.21
C LEU A 159 -13.03 -5.52 -23.35
N CYS A 160 -13.34 -4.39 -23.98
CA CYS A 160 -13.71 -3.18 -23.27
C CYS A 160 -14.98 -3.43 -22.44
N LYS A 161 -14.98 -3.02 -21.16
CA LYS A 161 -16.15 -3.24 -20.30
C LYS A 161 -17.39 -2.50 -20.78
N ALA A 162 -17.20 -1.29 -21.32
CA ALA A 162 -18.26 -0.43 -21.85
C ALA A 162 -18.72 -0.86 -23.24
N CYS A 163 -17.80 -0.91 -24.21
CA CYS A 163 -18.16 -1.12 -25.63
C CYS A 163 -18.26 -2.58 -26.05
N LYS A 164 -17.76 -3.52 -25.24
CA LYS A 164 -17.61 -4.95 -25.58
C LYS A 164 -16.74 -5.25 -26.81
N THR A 165 -16.06 -4.25 -27.36
CA THR A 165 -15.09 -4.41 -28.45
C THR A 165 -13.76 -4.97 -27.94
N VAL A 166 -13.07 -5.77 -28.76
CA VAL A 166 -11.73 -6.28 -28.47
C VAL A 166 -10.75 -5.12 -28.29
N LEU A 167 -9.96 -5.18 -27.23
CA LEU A 167 -8.94 -4.17 -26.94
C LEU A 167 -7.69 -4.41 -27.81
N ILE A 168 -7.12 -3.31 -28.31
CA ILE A 168 -5.87 -3.34 -29.07
C ILE A 168 -4.67 -3.07 -28.15
N ASP A 169 -3.53 -3.70 -28.46
CA ASP A 169 -2.28 -3.53 -27.73
C ASP A 169 -1.48 -2.36 -28.30
N VAL A 170 -1.28 -1.32 -27.50
CA VAL A 170 -0.44 -0.16 -27.86
C VAL A 170 0.78 -0.10 -26.92
N PRO A 171 2.03 -0.13 -27.42
CA PRO A 171 3.21 0.04 -26.57
C PRO A 171 3.19 1.40 -25.85
N VAL A 172 3.70 1.47 -24.62
CA VAL A 172 3.74 2.74 -23.85
C VAL A 172 4.49 3.85 -24.59
N LYS A 173 5.54 3.53 -25.33
CA LYS A 173 6.30 4.49 -26.15
C LYS A 173 5.46 5.17 -27.26
N ASP A 174 4.34 4.56 -27.63
CA ASP A 174 3.46 5.03 -28.71
C ASP A 174 2.17 5.67 -28.12
N ILE A 175 2.09 5.83 -26.79
CA ILE A 175 1.00 6.51 -26.09
C ILE A 175 1.43 7.97 -25.84
N GLN A 176 0.71 8.92 -26.42
CA GLN A 176 0.76 10.35 -26.05
C GLN A 176 -0.01 10.59 -24.75
#